data_AF-A0A9W6GZK4-F1
#
_entry.id   AF-A0A9W6GZK4-F1
#
_cell.length_a   1.000
_cell.length_b   1.000
_cell.length_c   1.000
_cell.angle_alpha   90.00
_cell.angle_beta   90.00
_cell.angle_gamma   90.00
#
_symmetry.space_group_name_H-M   'P 1'
#
loop_
_entity.id
_entity.type
_entity.pdbx_description
1 polymer ?
#
loop_
_entity_poly.entity_id
_entity_poly.type
_entity_poly.pdbx_seq_one_letter_code
_entity_poly.pdbx_strand_id
1 'polypeptide(L)' 'MSKNPLRHHTPDDDPEAGTPGTGEDICPDCNGTGKQVDKKSGQPTEEPCERCDGAGRIVEGIG' A
#
# COMPACT_ATOMS: atom_id res chain seq x y z
N MET A 1 44.45 -6.86 24.82
CA MET A 1 44.06 -7.76 23.71
C MET A 1 42.87 -8.57 24.23
N SER A 2 41.70 -8.71 23.62
CA SER A 2 41.25 -8.50 22.25
C SER A 2 39.73 -8.22 22.25
N LYS A 3 39.36 -7.15 21.55
CA LYS A 3 38.15 -6.94 20.74
C LYS A 3 37.21 -8.15 20.61
N ASN A 4 35.95 -7.99 21.05
CA ASN A 4 34.83 -8.51 20.25
C ASN A 4 33.70 -7.46 20.16
N PRO A 5 33.84 -6.49 19.24
CA PRO A 5 32.93 -5.39 19.04
C PRO A 5 31.87 -5.81 18.02
N LEU A 6 30.88 -6.62 18.42
CA LEU A 6 29.78 -6.99 17.52
C LEU A 6 28.45 -7.10 18.27
N ARG A 7 28.12 -6.08 19.05
CA ARG A 7 26.70 -5.65 19.15
C ARG A 7 26.54 -4.40 18.32
N HIS A 8 26.80 -4.53 17.03
CA HIS A 8 26.29 -3.60 16.04
C HIS A 8 25.02 -4.24 15.49
N HIS A 9 23.90 -4.07 16.20
CA HIS A 9 22.63 -4.13 15.49
C HIS A 9 22.62 -2.85 14.65
N THR A 10 22.93 -3.01 13.37
CA THR A 10 22.68 -1.99 12.37
C THR A 10 21.18 -1.65 12.37
N PRO A 11 20.80 -0.41 12.03
CA PRO A 11 19.42 -0.04 11.72
C PRO A 11 18.88 -0.67 10.41
N ASP A 12 19.45 -1.80 9.96
CA ASP A 12 19.07 -2.52 8.74
C ASP A 12 18.01 -3.61 9.00
N ASP A 13 17.31 -3.56 10.13
CA ASP A 13 16.18 -4.45 10.46
C ASP A 13 14.87 -3.65 10.56
N ASP A 14 14.72 -2.63 9.72
CA ASP A 14 13.40 -2.16 9.34
C ASP A 14 13.25 -2.52 7.86
N PRO A 15 12.70 -3.70 7.51
CA PRO A 15 12.11 -3.81 6.20
C PRO A 15 11.02 -2.74 6.18
N GLU A 16 11.30 -1.59 5.55
CA GLU A 16 10.26 -0.62 5.22
C GLU A 16 9.08 -1.44 4.71
N ALA A 17 7.97 -1.43 5.45
CA ALA A 17 6.77 -2.17 5.11
C ALA A 17 6.19 -1.52 3.85
N GLY A 18 6.76 -1.88 2.71
CA GLY A 18 6.61 -1.09 1.49
C GLY A 18 7.39 -1.66 0.31
N THR A 19 7.81 -2.93 0.34
CA THR A 19 8.04 -3.60 -0.94
C THR A 19 6.66 -3.70 -1.63
N PRO A 20 6.44 -3.09 -2.80
CA PRO A 20 5.24 -3.37 -3.60
C PRO A 20 5.39 -4.81 -4.13
N GLY A 21 5.18 -5.78 -3.23
CA GLY A 21 5.48 -7.19 -3.39
C GLY A 21 4.26 -8.06 -3.74
N THR A 22 3.17 -7.41 -4.13
CA THR A 22 1.98 -8.03 -4.70
C THR A 22 1.61 -7.09 -5.84
N GLY A 23 1.22 -7.57 -7.03
CA GLY A 23 0.76 -6.72 -8.14
C GLY A 23 -0.57 -6.03 -7.83
N GLU A 24 -0.66 -5.42 -6.65
CA GLU A 24 -1.77 -4.68 -6.09
C GLU A 24 -1.45 -3.21 -6.25
N ASP A 25 -1.88 -2.66 -7.37
CA ASP A 25 -1.83 -1.24 -7.64
C ASP A 25 -2.90 -0.53 -6.81
N ILE A 26 -2.56 0.64 -6.29
CA ILE A 26 -3.57 1.49 -5.61
C ILE A 26 -4.63 1.82 -6.65
N CYS A 27 -5.90 1.58 -6.32
CA CYS A 27 -6.98 1.87 -7.25
C CYS A 27 -6.97 3.39 -7.57
N PRO A 28 -6.77 3.80 -8.83
CA PRO A 28 -6.62 5.22 -9.18
C PRO A 28 -7.95 5.98 -9.09
N ASP A 29 -9.08 5.29 -9.12
CA ASP A 29 -10.42 5.89 -9.01
C ASP A 29 -10.75 6.31 -7.57
N CYS A 30 -10.29 5.53 -6.57
CA CYS A 30 -10.56 5.80 -5.17
C CYS A 30 -9.32 6.16 -4.34
N ASN A 31 -8.15 6.18 -4.97
CA ASN A 31 -6.84 6.41 -4.34
C ASN A 31 -6.62 5.61 -3.04
N GLY A 32 -6.97 4.31 -3.03
CA GLY A 32 -6.77 3.47 -1.84
C GLY A 32 -7.93 3.45 -0.85
N THR A 33 -8.93 4.34 -0.99
CA THR A 33 -10.01 4.46 0.01
C THR A 33 -11.04 3.32 -0.05
N GLY A 34 -11.14 2.61 -1.17
CA GLY A 34 -12.17 1.61 -1.42
C GLY A 34 -13.57 2.20 -1.59
N LYS A 35 -13.70 3.52 -1.72
CA LYS A 35 -14.98 4.22 -1.80
C LYS A 35 -15.10 5.00 -3.09
N GLN A 36 -16.30 5.15 -3.63
CA GLN A 36 -16.53 6.02 -4.78
C GLN A 36 -16.12 7.44 -4.39
N VAL A 37 -15.26 8.05 -5.19
CA VAL A 37 -14.87 9.45 -5.00
C VAL A 37 -15.87 10.33 -5.74
N ASP A 38 -16.53 11.22 -4.99
CA ASP A 38 -17.44 12.17 -5.58
C ASP A 38 -16.65 13.17 -6.43
N LYS A 39 -16.93 13.21 -7.73
CA LYS A 39 -16.20 14.04 -8.71
C LYS A 39 -16.37 15.55 -8.49
N LYS A 40 -17.33 15.96 -7.65
CA LYS A 40 -17.64 17.36 -7.35
C LYS A 40 -16.89 17.87 -6.13
N SER A 41 -16.75 17.04 -5.12
CA SER A 41 -16.17 17.37 -3.82
C SER A 41 -14.79 16.74 -3.59
N GLY A 42 -14.39 15.77 -4.43
CA GLY A 42 -13.15 15.00 -4.30
C GLY A 42 -13.12 14.12 -3.04
N GLN A 43 -14.26 13.91 -2.40
CA GLN A 43 -14.34 13.17 -1.14
C GLN A 43 -14.85 11.74 -1.38
N PRO A 44 -14.31 10.75 -0.64
CA PRO A 44 -14.83 9.40 -0.65
C PRO A 44 -16.25 9.40 -0.07
N THR A 45 -17.17 8.82 -0.82
CA THR A 45 -18.55 8.61 -0.41
C THR A 45 -18.67 7.32 0.41
N GLU A 46 -19.88 6.98 0.84
CA GLU A 46 -20.13 5.70 1.51
C GLU A 46 -20.26 4.53 0.53
N GLU A 47 -20.41 4.80 -0.77
CA GLU A 47 -20.57 3.77 -1.78
C GLU A 47 -19.25 3.06 -2.08
N PRO A 48 -19.26 1.73 -2.29
CA PRO A 48 -18.06 0.98 -2.63
C PRO A 48 -17.55 1.36 -4.02
N CYS A 49 -16.24 1.54 -4.16
CA CYS A 49 -15.63 1.84 -5.46
C CYS A 49 -15.88 0.70 -6.45
N GLU A 50 -16.52 1.00 -7.57
CA GLU A 50 -16.88 0.03 -8.63
C GLU A 50 -15.67 -0.57 -9.35
N ARG A 51 -14.51 0.08 -9.27
CA ARG A 51 -13.30 -0.34 -9.98
C ARG A 51 -12.45 -1.36 -9.22
N CYS A 52 -12.57 -1.37 -7.89
CA CYS A 52 -11.85 -2.30 -7.01
C CYS A 52 -12.80 -3.05 -6.08
N ASP A 53 -14.11 -2.99 -6.32
CA ASP A 53 -15.16 -3.60 -5.51
C ASP A 53 -15.04 -3.32 -4.00
N GLY A 54 -14.60 -2.11 -3.66
CA GLY A 54 -14.40 -1.70 -2.27
C GLY A 54 -13.06 -2.06 -1.64
N ALA A 55 -12.16 -2.73 -2.37
CA ALA A 55 -10.87 -3.17 -1.84
C ALA A 55 -9.86 -2.02 -1.63
N GLY A 56 -10.00 -0.91 -2.36
CA GLY A 56 -9.04 0.20 -2.38
C GLY A 56 -7.79 -0.05 -3.22
N ARG A 57 -7.54 -1.31 -3.57
CA ARG A 57 -6.43 -1.77 -4.41
C ARG A 57 -6.96 -2.64 -5.54
N ILE A 58 -6.33 -2.57 -6.70
CA ILE A 58 -6.62 -3.40 -7.86
C ILE A 58 -5.50 -4.41 -8.01
N VAL A 59 -5.84 -5.69 -8.16
CA VAL A 59 -4.84 -6.74 -8.42
C VAL A 59 -4.77 -6.90 -9.94
N GLU A 60 -3.73 -6.38 -10.58
CA GLU A 60 -3.49 -6.68 -11.99
C GLU A 60 -2.94 -8.11 -12.05
N GLY A 61 -3.82 -9.07 -12.32
CA GLY A 61 -3.43 -10.46 -12.54
C GLY A 61 -2.42 -10.52 -13.67
N ILE A 62 -1.17 -10.87 -13.34
CA ILE A 62 -0.16 -11.30 -14.31
C ILE A 62 -0.76 -12.40 -15.18
N GLY A 63 -1.05 -12.06 -16.43
CA GLY A 63 -1.51 -12.97 -17.49
C GLY A 63 -0.41 -13.23 -18.50
#